data_AF-A0A7W4GEY5-F1
#
_entry.id   AF-A0A7W4GEY5-F1
#
_cell.length_a   1.000
_cell.length_b   1.000
_cell.length_c   1.000
_cell.angle_alpha   90.00
_cell.angle_beta   90.00
_cell.angle_gamma   90.00
#
_symmetry.space_group_name_H-M   'P 1'
#
loop_
_entity.id
_entity.type
_entity.pdbx_description
1 polymer ?
#
loop_
_entity_poly.entity_id
_entity_poly.type
_entity_poly.pdbx_seq_one_letter_code
_entity_poly.pdbx_strand_id
1 'polypeptide(L)'
;MNYSRVIKFSLLLFFSSIILSTLNSFVFGYSTINSMWVQYLTGSFWAFLVYIYLSIKQVERPYLHAILVTLLLLILDAIIGILMHVYIDLEFVLNIYIFSYFLAFLEVSIGTAVGIKIRKYRFKAEIKT
;
A
#
# COMPACT_ATOMS: atom_id res chain seq x y z
N MET A 1 1.91 -21.14 2.57
CA MET A 1 1.54 -19.83 1.98
C MET A 1 0.41 -19.99 0.98
N ASN A 2 -0.73 -19.35 1.20
CA ASN A 2 -1.90 -19.47 0.33
C ASN A 2 -1.97 -18.26 -0.63
N TYR A 3 -1.54 -18.47 -1.88
CA TYR A 3 -1.50 -17.42 -2.91
C TYR A 3 -2.86 -16.79 -3.21
N SER A 4 -3.95 -17.54 -3.07
CA SER A 4 -5.30 -16.99 -3.24
C SER A 4 -5.62 -15.90 -2.21
N ARG A 5 -5.10 -16.02 -0.97
CA ARG A 5 -5.26 -14.96 0.04
C ARG A 5 -4.47 -13.71 -0.32
N VAL A 6 -3.26 -13.87 -0.87
CA VAL A 6 -2.43 -12.73 -1.32
C VAL A 6 -3.18 -11.95 -2.41
N ILE A 7 -3.67 -12.65 -3.43
CA ILE A 7 -4.40 -12.02 -4.56
C ILE A 7 -5.65 -11.29 -4.07
N LYS A 8 -6.51 -11.94 -3.27
CA LYS A 8 -7.72 -11.31 -2.72
C LYS A 8 -7.40 -10.05 -1.92
N PHE A 9 -6.33 -10.11 -1.14
CA PHE A 9 -5.93 -9.01 -0.29
C PHE A 9 -5.34 -7.85 -1.10
N SER A 10 -4.50 -8.13 -2.11
CA SER A 10 -4.00 -7.15 -3.06
C SER A 10 -5.13 -6.44 -3.81
N LEU A 11 -6.13 -7.19 -4.29
CA LEU A 11 -7.29 -6.61 -4.97
C LEU A 11 -8.10 -5.70 -4.03
N LEU A 12 -8.37 -6.15 -2.80
CA LEU A 12 -9.09 -5.35 -1.82
C LEU A 12 -8.34 -4.06 -1.49
N LEU A 13 -7.03 -4.16 -1.31
CA LEU A 13 -6.16 -3.01 -1.11
C LEU A 13 -6.23 -2.04 -2.28
N PHE A 14 -6.09 -2.55 -3.48
CA PHE A 14 -6.12 -1.78 -4.71
C PHE A 14 -7.43 -0.97 -4.83
N PHE A 15 -8.59 -1.61 -4.66
CA PHE A 15 -9.87 -0.91 -4.67
C PHE A 15 -10.01 0.11 -3.53
N SER A 16 -9.51 -0.21 -2.32
CA SER A 16 -9.54 0.74 -1.20
C SER A 16 -8.70 1.99 -1.48
N SER A 17 -7.55 1.84 -2.15
CA SER A 17 -6.69 2.94 -2.55
C SER A 17 -7.35 3.83 -3.60
N ILE A 18 -8.08 3.25 -4.57
CA ILE A 18 -8.87 4.02 -5.53
C ILE A 18 -9.92 4.85 -4.80
N ILE A 19 -10.69 4.24 -3.90
CA ILE A 19 -11.74 4.95 -3.16
C ILE A 19 -11.15 6.11 -2.36
N LEU A 20 -10.04 5.88 -1.65
CA LEU A 20 -9.33 6.93 -0.91
C LEU A 20 -8.83 8.05 -1.81
N SER A 21 -8.25 7.72 -2.96
CA SER A 21 -7.78 8.71 -3.94
C SER A 21 -8.93 9.58 -4.47
N THR A 22 -10.08 8.96 -4.79
CA THR A 22 -11.29 9.69 -5.21
C THR A 22 -11.82 10.60 -4.11
N LEU A 23 -11.89 10.12 -2.87
CA LEU A 23 -12.33 10.92 -1.73
C LEU A 23 -11.39 12.11 -1.48
N ASN A 24 -10.08 11.89 -1.53
CA ASN A 24 -9.10 12.96 -1.38
C ASN A 24 -9.24 14.01 -2.50
N SER A 25 -9.42 13.57 -3.74
CA SER A 25 -9.63 14.46 -4.88
C SER A 25 -10.91 15.30 -4.71
N PHE A 26 -11.97 14.71 -4.14
CA PHE A 26 -13.21 15.41 -3.84
C PHE A 26 -13.05 16.44 -2.72
N VAL A 27 -12.35 16.10 -1.64
CA VAL A 27 -12.20 16.96 -0.45
C VAL A 27 -11.21 18.09 -0.68
N PHE A 28 -10.05 17.80 -1.28
CA PHE A 28 -8.95 18.75 -1.38
C PHE A 28 -8.86 19.45 -2.74
N GLY A 29 -9.62 18.99 -3.74
CA GLY A 29 -9.50 19.45 -5.12
C GLY A 29 -8.17 19.02 -5.75
N TYR A 30 -8.08 19.03 -7.08
CA TYR A 30 -6.86 18.60 -7.80
C TYR A 30 -5.90 19.77 -8.13
N SER A 31 -6.27 21.01 -7.79
CA SER A 31 -5.67 22.21 -8.39
C SER A 31 -4.46 22.78 -7.67
N THR A 32 -4.04 22.21 -6.54
CA THR A 32 -2.91 22.75 -5.75
C THR A 32 -1.79 21.73 -5.56
N ILE A 33 -0.53 22.19 -5.58
CA ILE A 33 0.63 21.36 -5.26
C ILE A 33 0.45 20.68 -3.88
N ASN A 34 -0.17 21.37 -2.93
CA ASN A 34 -0.50 20.81 -1.61
C ASN A 34 -1.47 19.62 -1.69
N SER A 35 -2.47 19.67 -2.57
CA SER A 35 -3.42 18.56 -2.73
C SER A 35 -2.77 17.27 -3.25
N MET A 36 -1.73 17.40 -4.08
CA MET A 36 -0.95 16.26 -4.58
C MET A 36 -0.15 15.59 -3.46
N TRP A 37 0.54 16.36 -2.62
CA TRP A 37 1.25 15.83 -1.47
C TRP A 37 0.33 15.16 -0.45
N VAL A 38 -0.86 15.73 -0.21
CA VAL A 38 -1.87 15.13 0.66
C VAL A 38 -2.32 13.76 0.12
N GLN A 39 -2.53 13.62 -1.19
CA GLN A 39 -2.85 12.33 -1.79
C GLN A 39 -1.75 11.29 -1.61
N TYR A 40 -0.49 11.66 -1.84
CA TYR A 40 0.63 10.74 -1.65
C TYR A 40 0.80 10.32 -0.20
N LEU A 41 0.76 11.26 0.75
CA LEU A 41 0.93 10.95 2.16
C LEU A 41 -0.21 10.10 2.72
N THR A 42 -1.45 10.38 2.31
CA THR A 42 -2.61 9.59 2.76
C THR A 42 -2.62 8.19 2.15
N GLY A 43 -2.29 8.04 0.87
CA GLY A 43 -2.14 6.74 0.21
C GLY A 43 -1.00 5.91 0.82
N SER A 44 0.15 6.55 1.06
CA SER A 44 1.31 5.96 1.71
C SER A 44 1.00 5.51 3.15
N PHE A 45 0.34 6.37 3.92
CA PHE A 45 -0.08 6.04 5.28
C PHE A 45 -1.10 4.89 5.32
N TRP A 46 -2.03 4.85 4.37
CA TRP A 46 -2.99 3.75 4.26
C TRP A 46 -2.30 2.42 3.97
N ALA A 47 -1.41 2.40 2.97
CA ALA A 47 -0.62 1.22 2.64
C ALA A 47 0.22 0.74 3.84
N PHE A 48 0.86 1.67 4.55
CA PHE A 48 1.61 1.39 5.78
C PHE A 48 0.76 0.70 6.86
N LEU A 49 -0.42 1.24 7.19
CA LEU A 49 -1.33 0.63 8.16
C LEU A 49 -1.73 -0.79 7.76
N VAL A 50 -1.90 -1.02 6.46
CA VAL A 50 -2.30 -2.32 5.96
C VAL A 50 -1.14 -3.34 6.04
N TYR A 51 0.10 -2.94 5.79
CA TYR A 51 1.25 -3.83 6.01
C TYR A 51 1.43 -4.19 7.49
N ILE A 52 1.12 -3.26 8.41
CA ILE A 52 1.02 -3.57 9.85
C ILE A 52 -0.06 -4.63 10.09
N TYR A 53 -1.27 -4.42 9.57
CA TYR A 53 -2.37 -5.36 9.76
C TYR A 53 -2.06 -6.75 9.23
N LEU A 54 -1.51 -6.83 8.01
CA LEU A 54 -1.09 -8.07 7.37
C LEU A 54 -0.08 -8.83 8.21
N SER A 55 0.96 -8.15 8.67
CA SER A 55 2.02 -8.76 9.46
C SER A 55 1.56 -9.17 10.87
N ILE A 56 0.52 -8.56 11.43
CA ILE A 56 -0.13 -9.04 12.65
C ILE A 56 -0.87 -10.35 12.36
N LYS A 57 -1.70 -10.39 11.30
CA LYS A 57 -2.57 -11.53 11.00
C LYS A 57 -1.84 -12.74 10.40
N GLN A 58 -0.79 -12.53 9.61
CA GLN A 58 -0.04 -13.59 8.94
C GLN A 58 1.18 -13.99 9.74
N VAL A 59 1.12 -15.18 10.33
CA VAL A 59 2.22 -15.72 11.15
C VAL A 59 3.32 -16.31 10.29
N GLU A 60 2.96 -16.99 9.20
CA GLU A 60 3.91 -17.61 8.27
C GLU A 60 4.52 -16.57 7.31
N ARG A 61 5.82 -16.32 7.43
CA ARG A 61 6.62 -15.49 6.51
C ARG A 61 5.94 -14.13 6.19
N PRO A 62 5.71 -13.27 7.21
CA PRO A 62 5.01 -11.99 7.04
C PRO A 62 5.68 -11.06 6.02
N TYR A 63 7.02 -11.03 5.98
CA TYR A 63 7.77 -10.26 4.99
C TYR A 63 7.51 -10.73 3.55
N LEU A 64 7.48 -12.04 3.33
CA LEU A 64 7.29 -12.59 1.99
C LEU A 64 5.89 -12.28 1.46
N HIS A 65 4.87 -12.35 2.33
CA HIS A 65 3.53 -11.95 1.95
C HIS A 65 3.42 -10.45 1.68
N ALA A 66 3.99 -9.60 2.53
CA ALA A 66 3.94 -8.15 2.34
C ALA A 66 4.62 -7.75 1.01
N ILE A 67 5.81 -8.31 0.73
CA ILE A 67 6.53 -8.08 -0.55
C ILE A 67 5.68 -8.51 -1.75
N LEU A 68 5.05 -9.69 -1.71
CA LEU A 68 4.21 -10.15 -2.82
C LEU A 68 2.98 -9.27 -3.04
N VAL A 69 2.33 -8.83 -1.96
CA VAL A 69 1.19 -7.90 -2.03
C VAL A 69 1.63 -6.61 -2.70
N THR A 70 2.77 -6.06 -2.29
CA THR A 70 3.31 -4.81 -2.84
C THR A 70 3.70 -4.94 -4.28
N LEU A 71 4.42 -6.01 -4.66
CA LEU A 71 4.78 -6.26 -6.06
C LEU A 71 3.53 -6.31 -6.96
N LEU A 72 2.48 -7.01 -6.53
CA LEU A 72 1.21 -7.04 -7.26
C LEU A 72 0.59 -5.64 -7.40
N LEU A 73 0.61 -4.84 -6.33
CA LEU A 73 0.10 -3.46 -6.39
C LEU A 73 0.91 -2.59 -7.33
N LEU A 74 2.25 -2.66 -7.29
CA LEU A 74 3.12 -1.89 -8.18
C LEU A 74 2.91 -2.27 -9.65
N ILE A 75 2.74 -3.57 -9.94
CA ILE A 75 2.45 -4.05 -11.30
C ILE A 75 1.10 -3.53 -11.78
N LEU A 76 0.06 -3.61 -10.94
CA LEU A 76 -1.27 -3.09 -11.29
C LEU A 76 -1.24 -1.58 -11.55
N ASP A 77 -0.55 -0.82 -10.68
CA ASP A 77 -0.38 0.62 -10.82
C ASP A 77 0.37 1.00 -12.10
N ALA A 78 1.44 0.27 -12.43
CA ALA A 78 2.18 0.45 -13.68
C ALA A 78 1.30 0.20 -14.92
N ILE A 79 0.55 -0.92 -14.93
CA ILE A 79 -0.34 -1.27 -16.04
C ILE A 79 -1.37 -0.17 -16.24
N ILE A 80 -2.00 0.30 -15.17
CA ILE A 80 -3.02 1.35 -15.25
C ILE A 80 -2.42 2.67 -15.70
N GLY A 81 -1.24 3.04 -15.19
CA GLY A 81 -0.51 4.21 -15.63
C GLY A 81 -0.23 4.20 -17.13
N ILE A 82 0.24 3.08 -17.66
CA ILE A 82 0.48 2.89 -19.09
C ILE A 82 -0.84 2.97 -19.87
N LEU A 83 -1.90 2.31 -19.40
CA LEU A 83 -3.21 2.37 -20.05
C LEU A 83 -3.76 3.80 -20.10
N MET A 84 -3.66 4.55 -19.00
CA MET A 84 -4.10 5.95 -18.96
C MET A 84 -3.29 6.83 -19.90
N HIS A 85 -1.98 6.62 -20.00
CA HIS A 85 -1.13 7.32 -20.94
C HIS A 85 -1.53 7.04 -22.39
N VAL A 86 -1.78 5.77 -22.74
CA VAL A 86 -2.12 5.36 -24.11
C VAL A 86 -3.53 5.77 -24.53
N TYR A 87 -4.52 5.67 -23.62
CA TYR A 87 -5.92 5.86 -23.97
C TYR A 87 -6.49 7.25 -23.67
N ILE A 88 -5.87 8.00 -22.77
CA ILE A 88 -6.39 9.28 -22.24
C ILE A 88 -5.32 10.39 -22.35
N ASP A 89 -4.19 10.11 -23.02
CA ASP A 89 -3.04 11.03 -23.15
C ASP A 89 -2.55 11.61 -21.80
N LEU A 90 -2.74 10.86 -20.71
CA LEU A 90 -2.28 11.29 -19.40
C LEU A 90 -0.74 11.21 -19.37
N GLU A 91 -0.07 12.28 -19.00
CA GLU A 91 1.39 12.32 -19.00
C GLU A 91 1.99 11.26 -18.06
N PHE A 92 2.81 10.37 -18.62
CA PHE A 92 3.51 9.36 -17.84
C PHE A 92 4.84 9.92 -17.28
N VAL A 93 4.81 10.38 -16.04
CA VAL A 93 5.98 10.97 -15.39
C VAL A 93 6.77 9.90 -14.63
N LEU A 94 7.83 9.38 -15.26
CA LEU A 94 8.64 8.29 -14.71
C LEU A 94 9.16 8.54 -13.28
N ASN A 95 9.56 9.79 -12.97
CA ASN A 95 10.08 10.16 -11.65
C ASN A 95 9.05 9.94 -10.53
N ILE A 96 7.76 10.13 -10.82
CA ILE A 96 6.67 9.91 -9.86
C ILE A 96 6.58 8.43 -9.50
N TYR A 97 6.65 7.54 -10.50
CA TYR A 97 6.62 6.09 -10.28
C TYR A 97 7.82 5.60 -9.47
N ILE A 98 9.03 6.06 -9.80
CA ILE A 98 10.25 5.71 -9.06
C ILE A 98 10.12 6.11 -7.59
N PHE A 99 9.65 7.33 -7.33
CA PHE A 99 9.45 7.82 -5.97
C PHE A 99 8.38 7.01 -5.21
N SER A 100 7.24 6.73 -5.84
CA SER A 100 6.18 5.89 -5.26
C SER A 100 6.68 4.48 -4.92
N TYR A 101 7.53 3.88 -5.76
CA TYR A 101 8.06 2.54 -5.52
C TYR A 101 9.06 2.52 -4.37
N PHE A 102 9.86 3.58 -4.24
CA PHE A 102 10.73 3.77 -3.10
C PHE A 102 9.95 3.91 -1.79
N LEU A 103 8.86 4.68 -1.78
CA LEU A 103 7.98 4.78 -0.61
C LEU A 103 7.35 3.43 -0.26
N ALA A 104 6.82 2.71 -1.25
CA ALA A 104 6.24 1.38 -1.05
C ALA A 104 7.26 0.40 -0.42
N PHE A 105 8.53 0.46 -0.82
CA PHE A 105 9.58 -0.36 -0.22
C PHE A 105 9.80 -0.04 1.28
N LEU A 106 9.80 1.25 1.64
CA LEU A 106 9.92 1.68 3.04
C LEU A 106 8.70 1.24 3.85
N GLU A 107 7.49 1.44 3.32
CA GLU A 107 6.24 1.07 3.98
C GLU A 107 6.15 -0.42 4.27
N VAL A 108 6.53 -1.26 3.31
CA VAL A 108 6.56 -2.71 3.49
C VAL A 108 7.52 -3.09 4.60
N SER A 109 8.73 -2.54 4.55
CA SER A 109 9.80 -2.87 5.50
C SER A 109 9.41 -2.47 6.92
N ILE A 110 9.01 -1.21 7.10
CA ILE A 110 8.68 -0.63 8.40
C ILE A 110 7.35 -1.19 8.91
N GLY A 111 6.30 -1.19 8.09
CA GLY A 111 4.96 -1.64 8.47
C GLY A 111 4.96 -3.10 8.89
N THR A 112 5.66 -3.95 8.15
CA THR A 112 5.82 -5.37 8.51
C THR A 112 6.60 -5.54 9.81
N ALA A 113 7.70 -4.80 10.01
CA ALA A 113 8.48 -4.86 11.24
C ALA A 113 7.66 -4.42 12.46
N VAL A 114 6.86 -3.36 12.33
CA VAL A 114 5.97 -2.85 13.36
C VAL A 114 4.90 -3.87 13.72
N GLY A 115 4.20 -4.45 12.75
CA GLY A 115 3.16 -5.43 13.06
C GLY A 115 3.70 -6.74 13.65
N ILE A 116 4.90 -7.18 13.27
CA ILE A 116 5.60 -8.29 13.95
C ILE A 116 5.88 -7.94 15.43
N LYS A 117 6.38 -6.73 15.72
CA LYS A 117 6.60 -6.28 17.10
C LYS A 117 5.30 -6.26 17.89
N ILE A 118 4.24 -5.65 17.35
CA ILE A 118 2.91 -5.58 18.00
C ILE A 118 2.42 -6.99 18.36
N ARG A 119 2.51 -7.94 17.42
CA ARG A 119 2.14 -9.34 17.67
C ARG A 119 2.94 -9.95 18.81
N LYS A 120 4.28 -9.77 18.83
CA LYS A 120 5.15 -10.28 19.90
C LYS A 120 4.77 -9.71 21.26
N TYR A 121 4.45 -8.41 21.34
CA TYR A 121 4.00 -7.79 22.59
C TYR A 121 2.66 -8.32 23.07
N ARG A 122 1.70 -8.53 22.15
CA ARG A 122 0.39 -9.10 22.48
C ARG A 122 0.51 -10.50 23.08
N PHE A 123 1.28 -11.38 22.44
CA PHE A 123 1.55 -12.72 22.98
C PHE A 123 2.20 -12.68 24.37
N LYS A 124 3.14 -11.74 24.60
CA LYS A 124 3.78 -11.58 25.92
C LYS A 124 2.82 -11.08 27.01
N ALA A 125 1.80 -10.31 26.64
CA ALA A 125 0.77 -9.84 27.56
C ALA A 125 -0.20 -10.98 27.94
N GLU A 126 -0.63 -11.79 26.97
CA GLU A 126 -1.53 -12.93 27.20
C GLU A 126 -0.90 -14.03 28.08
N ILE A 127 0.43 -14.18 28.10
CA ILE A 127 1.14 -15.14 28.97
C ILE A 127 1.27 -14.63 30.43
N LYS A 128 1.09 -13.32 30.66
CA LYS A 128 1.25 -12.70 31.98
C LYS A 128 -0.06 -12.53 32.76
N THR A 129 -1.20 -12.78 32.12
CA THR A 129 -2.55 -12.79 32.70
C THR A 129 -2.96 -14.21 33.04
#